data_AF-T1GL18-F1
#
_entry.id   AF-T1GL18-F1
#
_cell.length_a   1.000
_cell.length_b   1.000
_cell.length_c   1.000
_cell.angle_alpha   90.00
_cell.angle_beta   90.00
_cell.angle_gamma   90.00
#
_symmetry.space_group_name_H-M   'P 1'
#
loop_
_entity.id
_entity.type
_entity.pdbx_description
1 polymer ?
#
loop_
_entity_poly.entity_id
_entity_poly.type
_entity_poly.pdbx_seq_one_letter_code
_entity_poly.pdbx_strand_id
1 'polypeptide(L)'
;MHFFQQRKTQEFIKEREWEEQQNNNARILILKQLEMDKLKKEKLMENKSENLELAKEQNDVKTYMNKKVYVNEATNEFYDKFNTTSR
;
A
#
# COMPACT_ATOMS: atom_id res chain seq x y z
N MET A 1 56.17 -26.31 24.90
CA MET A 1 55.02 -25.63 25.55
C MET A 1 54.52 -24.38 24.80
N HIS A 2 55.36 -23.58 24.14
CA HIS A 2 54.93 -22.34 23.46
C HIS A 2 53.89 -22.52 22.33
N PHE A 3 53.97 -23.58 21.53
CA PHE A 3 53.02 -23.81 20.43
C PHE A 3 51.57 -23.99 20.90
N PHE A 4 51.35 -24.61 22.06
CA PHE A 4 50.01 -24.79 22.62
C PHE A 4 49.40 -23.47 23.09
N GLN A 5 50.21 -22.57 23.67
CA GLN A 5 49.76 -21.23 24.05
C GLN A 5 49.42 -20.38 22.82
N GLN A 6 50.27 -20.40 21.79
CA GLN A 6 50.01 -19.66 20.55
C GLN A 6 48.74 -20.13 19.85
N ARG A 7 48.48 -21.44 19.81
CA ARG A 7 47.24 -21.99 19.24
C ARG A 7 46.01 -21.53 20.01
N LYS A 8 46.03 -21.61 21.35
CA LYS A 8 44.92 -21.13 22.19
C LYS A 8 44.64 -19.64 21.99
N THR A 9 45.67 -18.80 21.87
CA THR A 9 45.48 -17.37 21.60
C THR A 9 44.91 -17.11 20.21
N GLN A 10 45.32 -17.87 19.19
CA GLN A 10 44.77 -17.72 17.84
C GLN A 10 43.32 -18.19 17.75
N GLU A 11 42.97 -19.27 18.45
CA GLU A 11 41.58 -19.76 18.54
C GLU A 11 40.69 -18.72 19.23
N PHE A 12 41.14 -18.15 20.34
CA PHE A 12 40.40 -17.08 21.04
C PHE A 12 40.18 -15.83 20.17
N ILE A 13 41.19 -15.41 19.40
CA ILE A 13 41.06 -14.26 18.49
C ILE A 13 40.02 -14.55 17.41
N LYS A 14 40.07 -15.75 16.80
CA LYS A 14 39.10 -16.16 15.78
C LYS A 14 37.68 -16.24 16.32
N GLU A 15 37.51 -16.78 17.52
CA GLU A 15 36.21 -16.86 18.18
C GLU A 15 35.64 -15.45 18.43
N ARG A 16 36.48 -14.52 18.91
CA ARG A 16 36.08 -13.13 19.11
C ARG A 16 35.70 -12.42 17.82
N GLU A 17 36.48 -12.60 16.76
CA GLU A 17 36.18 -12.03 15.43
C GLU A 17 34.87 -12.59 14.87
N TRP A 18 34.62 -13.88 15.07
CA TRP A 18 33.37 -14.52 14.69
C TRP A 18 32.17 -13.96 15.46
N GLU A 19 32.28 -13.81 16.78
CA GLU A 19 31.23 -13.20 17.60
C GLU A 19 30.94 -11.76 17.19
N GLU A 20 31.97 -10.97 16.91
CA GLU A 20 31.82 -9.60 16.42
C GLU A 20 31.08 -9.56 15.08
N GLN A 21 31.44 -10.45 14.16
CA GLN A 21 30.76 -10.59 12.87
C GLN A 21 29.29 -10.96 13.04
N GLN A 22 28.97 -11.92 13.92
CA GLN A 22 27.59 -12.33 14.19
C GLN A 22 26.76 -11.17 14.78
N ASN A 23 27.33 -10.43 15.72
CA ASN A 23 26.67 -9.26 16.30
C ASN A 23 26.42 -8.16 15.27
N ASN A 24 27.39 -7.90 14.39
CA ASN A 24 27.23 -6.93 13.31
C ASN A 24 26.17 -7.37 12.30
N ASN A 25 26.14 -8.65 11.93
CA ASN A 25 25.12 -9.21 11.06
C ASN A 25 23.73 -9.08 11.68
N ALA A 26 23.57 -9.40 12.98
CA ALA A 26 22.30 -9.25 13.69
C ALA A 26 21.81 -7.79 13.68
N ARG A 27 22.71 -6.83 13.92
CA ARG A 27 22.38 -5.39 13.84
C ARG A 27 21.92 -4.98 12.45
N ILE A 28 22.64 -5.42 11.41
CA ILE A 28 22.27 -5.13 10.01
C ILE A 28 20.88 -5.71 9.68
N LEU A 29 20.59 -6.94 10.12
CA LEU A 29 19.29 -7.57 9.90
C LEU A 29 18.16 -6.79 10.57
N ILE A 30 18.37 -6.32 11.80
CA ILE A 30 17.38 -5.48 12.51
C ILE A 30 17.16 -4.17 11.76
N LEU A 31 18.22 -3.49 11.33
CA LEU A 31 18.10 -2.24 10.58
C LEU A 31 17.35 -2.44 9.25
N LYS A 32 17.66 -3.51 8.52
CA LYS A 32 16.92 -3.87 7.29
C LYS A 32 15.45 -4.15 7.56
N GLN A 33 15.13 -4.85 8.66
CA GLN A 33 13.75 -5.11 9.01
C GLN A 33 12.99 -3.81 9.30
N LEU A 34 13.59 -2.88 10.05
CA LEU A 34 12.99 -1.58 10.33
C LEU A 34 12.77 -0.75 9.06
N GLU A 35 13.72 -0.78 8.13
CA GLU A 35 13.59 -0.12 6.83
C GLU A 35 12.45 -0.72 5.99
N MET A 36 12.36 -2.05 5.94
CA MET A 36 11.27 -2.76 5.26
C MET A 36 9.90 -2.45 5.86
N ASP A 37 9.80 -2.36 7.18
CA ASP A 37 8.56 -2.02 7.87
C ASP A 37 8.14 -0.58 7.60
N LYS A 38 9.10 0.35 7.54
CA LYS A 38 8.86 1.74 7.15
C LYS A 38 8.32 1.82 5.71
N LEU A 39 8.99 1.17 4.76
CA LEU A 39 8.56 1.13 3.36
C LEU A 39 7.17 0.51 3.20
N LYS A 40 6.88 -0.57 3.96
CA LYS A 40 5.56 -1.20 3.97
C LYS A 40 4.48 -0.24 4.46
N LYS A 41 4.76 0.54 5.50
CA LYS A 41 3.83 1.54 6.02
C LYS A 41 3.59 2.67 5.02
N GLU A 42 4.63 3.16 4.36
CA GLU A 42 4.53 4.20 3.32
C GLU A 42 3.65 3.72 2.15
N LYS A 43 3.93 2.53 1.60
CA LYS A 43 3.11 1.94 0.53
C LYS A 43 1.66 1.72 0.95
N LEU A 44 1.42 1.31 2.19
CA LEU A 44 0.05 1.13 2.69
C LEU A 44 -0.71 2.46 2.76
N MET A 45 -0.03 3.54 3.14
CA MET A 45 -0.62 4.88 3.16
C MET A 45 -0.93 5.37 1.74
N GLU A 46 -0.01 5.16 0.79
CA GLU A 46 -0.19 5.49 -0.63
C GLU A 46 -1.39 4.76 -1.23
N ASN A 47 -1.47 3.45 -1.06
CA ASN A 47 -2.62 2.65 -1.51
C ASN A 47 -3.93 3.10 -0.85
N LYS A 48 -3.88 3.53 0.42
CA LYS A 48 -5.07 4.01 1.13
C LYS A 48 -5.54 5.37 0.57
N SER A 49 -4.62 6.27 0.25
CA SER A 49 -4.98 7.54 -0.41
C SER A 49 -5.58 7.31 -1.79
N GLU A 50 -4.97 6.46 -2.61
CA GLU A 50 -5.46 6.15 -3.95
C GLU A 50 -6.85 5.52 -3.91
N ASN A 51 -7.06 4.55 -3.01
CA ASN A 51 -8.38 3.94 -2.83
C ASN A 51 -9.45 4.95 -2.39
N LEU A 52 -9.09 5.96 -1.58
CA LEU A 52 -10.03 7.01 -1.17
C LEU A 52 -10.39 7.90 -2.35
N GLU A 53 -9.41 8.27 -3.19
CA GLU A 53 -9.65 9.04 -4.42
C GLU A 53 -10.53 8.28 -5.40
N LEU A 54 -10.22 7.02 -5.67
CA LEU A 54 -11.03 6.15 -6.53
C LEU A 54 -12.46 5.99 -6.01
N ALA A 55 -12.64 5.81 -4.70
CA ALA A 55 -13.98 5.72 -4.11
C ALA A 55 -14.78 7.01 -4.28
N LYS A 56 -14.12 8.17 -4.16
CA LYS A 56 -14.74 9.47 -4.40
C LYS A 56 -15.16 9.61 -5.86
N GLU A 57 -14.26 9.32 -6.81
CA GLU A 57 -14.55 9.37 -8.24
C GLU A 57 -15.72 8.47 -8.63
N GLN A 58 -15.72 7.22 -8.14
CA GLN A 58 -16.83 6.29 -8.39
C GLN A 58 -18.16 6.83 -7.86
N ASN A 59 -18.15 7.43 -6.66
CA ASN A 59 -19.36 8.00 -6.08
C ASN A 59 -19.85 9.24 -6.86
N ASP A 60 -18.94 10.08 -7.33
CA ASP A 60 -19.25 11.26 -8.13
C ASP A 60 -19.87 10.84 -9.47
N VAL A 61 -19.28 9.85 -10.16
CA VAL A 61 -19.82 9.27 -11.40
C VAL A 61 -21.20 8.67 -11.16
N LYS A 62 -21.36 7.86 -10.10
CA LYS A 62 -22.65 7.26 -9.76
C LYS A 62 -23.71 8.32 -9.50
N THR A 63 -23.35 9.39 -8.78
CA THR A 63 -24.25 10.50 -8.49
C THR A 63 -24.65 11.23 -9.76
N TYR A 64 -23.70 11.49 -10.66
CA TYR A 64 -23.97 12.12 -11.94
C TYR A 64 -24.93 11.28 -12.80
N MET A 65 -24.63 9.98 -12.97
CA MET A 65 -25.47 9.07 -13.76
C MET A 65 -26.91 9.03 -13.25
N ASN A 66 -27.08 8.89 -11.94
CA ASN A 66 -28.41 8.81 -11.32
C ASN A 66 -29.20 10.12 -11.42
N LYS A 67 -28.53 11.28 -11.37
CA LYS A 67 -29.20 12.59 -11.39
C LYS A 67 -29.44 13.15 -12.78
N LYS A 68 -28.61 12.80 -13.76
CA LYS A 68 -28.61 13.46 -15.07
C LYS A 68 -28.92 12.52 -16.23
N VAL A 69 -28.49 11.27 -16.14
CA VAL A 69 -28.59 10.33 -17.27
C VAL A 69 -29.80 9.42 -17.13
N TYR A 70 -30.03 8.88 -15.94
CA TYR A 70 -31.13 7.94 -15.69
C TYR A 70 -32.42 8.58 -15.20
N VAL A 71 -32.51 9.91 -15.22
CA VAL A 71 -33.77 10.62 -14.97
C VAL A 71 -34.50 10.72 -16.31
N ASN A 72 -35.62 10.01 -16.43
CA ASN A 72 -36.44 10.04 -17.63
C ASN A 72 -37.42 11.21 -17.53
N GLU A 73 -36.99 12.40 -17.96
CA GLU A 73 -37.88 13.56 -18.05
C GLU A 73 -38.77 13.42 -19.29
N ALA A 74 -40.08 13.60 -19.10
CA ALA A 74 -41.02 13.59 -20.21
C ALA A 74 -40.74 14.80 -21.11
N THR A 75 -40.51 14.54 -22.40
CA THR A 75 -40.30 15.59 -23.40
C THR A 75 -41.61 16.31 -23.70
N ASN A 76 -41.54 17.56 -24.18
CA ASN A 76 -42.76 18.29 -24.58
C ASN A 76 -43.56 17.51 -25.65
N GLU A 77 -42.85 16.86 -26.57
CA GLU A 77 -43.43 15.96 -27.59
C GLU A 77 -44.21 14.77 -27.01
N PHE A 78 -43.92 14.34 -25.77
CA PHE A 78 -44.70 13.32 -25.08
C PHE A 78 -46.07 13.87 -24.67
N TYR A 79 -46.12 15.10 -24.17
CA TYR A 79 -47.37 15.76 -23.76
C TYR A 79 -48.24 16.14 -24.95
N ASP A 80 -47.62 16.54 -26.07
CA ASP A 80 -48.33 16.91 -27.31
C ASP A 80 -49.12 15.75 -27.93
N LYS A 81 -48.86 14.50 -27.52
CA LYS A 81 -49.60 13.31 -27.98
C LYS A 81 -50.96 13.16 -27.31
N PHE A 82 -51.19 13.81 -26.17
CA PHE A 82 -52.47 13.74 -25.45
C PHE A 82 -53.45 14.80 -25.99
N ASN A 83 -54.76 14.50 -25.97
CA ASN A 83 -55.85 15.38 -26.44
C ASN A 83 -55.81 15.77 -27.94
N THR A 84 -55.15 14.98 -28.78
CA THR A 84 -55.08 15.21 -30.24
C THR A 84 -56.37 14.90 -30.99
N THR A 85 -57.33 14.21 -30.37
CA THR A 85 -58.63 13.89 -30.95
C THR A 85 -59.75 14.15 -29.93
N SER A 86 -60.79 14.89 -30.33
CA SER A 86 -62.01 15.03 -29.54
C SER A 86 -62.93 13.84 -29.84
N ARG A 87 -63.41 13.17 -28.79
CA ARG A 87 -64.43 12.13 -28.90
C ARG A 87 -65.82 12.73 -29.03
#